data_AF-A0AAV5VZT5-F1
#
_entry.id   AF-A0AAV5VZT5-F1
#
_cell.length_a   1.000
_cell.length_b   1.000
_cell.length_c   1.000
_cell.angle_alpha   90.00
_cell.angle_beta   90.00
_cell.angle_gamma   90.00
#
_symmetry.space_group_name_H-M   'P 1'
#
loop_
_entity.id
_entity.type
_entity.pdbx_description
1 polymer ?
#
loop_
_entity_poly.entity_id
_entity_poly.type
_entity_poly.pdbx_seq_one_letter_code
_entity_poly.pdbx_strand_id
1 'polypeptide(L)' 'MEKRSVQSLRAIRRSLIVLFVQIVVPMSLLVLPSSIIFIGATIPNLIAFETSLICVHICFLHSIGHNLILLLINSTYR' A
#
# COMPACT_ATOMS: atom_id res chain seq x y z
N MET A 1 34.67 12.68 12.98
CA MET A 1 33.27 13.15 12.92
C MET A 1 32.56 12.79 11.60
N GLU A 2 33.27 12.72 10.48
CA GLU A 2 32.70 12.43 9.14
C GLU A 2 31.93 11.09 9.04
N LYS A 3 32.40 10.02 9.70
CA LYS A 3 31.72 8.69 9.71
C LYS A 3 30.31 8.71 10.29
N ARG A 4 29.98 9.65 11.20
CA ARG A 4 28.62 9.82 11.75
C ARG A 4 27.66 10.35 10.69
N SER A 5 28.11 11.30 9.86
CA SER A 5 27.25 11.92 8.83
C SER A 5 26.77 10.90 7.78
N VAL A 6 27.65 9.98 7.36
CA VAL A 6 27.33 8.95 6.36
C VAL A 6 26.37 7.90 6.94
N GLN A 7 26.49 7.57 8.22
CA GLN A 7 25.54 6.69 8.91
C GLN A 7 24.16 7.33 9.04
N SER A 8 24.09 8.61 9.43
CA SER A 8 22.84 9.37 9.49
C SER A 8 22.15 9.46 8.12
N LEU A 9 22.92 9.71 7.06
CA LEU A 9 22.39 9.77 5.69
C LEU A 9 21.78 8.43 5.24
N ARG A 10 22.43 7.30 5.57
CA ARG A 10 21.87 5.96 5.28
C ARG A 10 20.59 5.69 6.06
N ALA A 11 20.52 6.12 7.32
CA ALA A 11 19.32 5.97 8.14
C ALA A 11 18.14 6.77 7.57
N ILE A 12 18.39 8.02 7.16
CA ILE A 12 17.37 8.88 6.52
C ILE A 12 16.89 8.25 5.20
N ARG A 13 17.80 7.79 4.34
CA ARG A 13 17.43 7.14 3.08
C ARG A 13 16.58 5.89 3.31
N ARG A 14 16.93 5.07 4.29
CA ARG A 14 16.14 3.89 4.66
C ARG A 14 14.74 4.29 5.17
N SER A 15 14.66 5.31 6.01
CA SER A 15 13.39 5.84 6.52
C SER A 15 12.49 6.39 5.40
N LEU A 16 13.06 7.10 4.42
CA LEU A 16 12.31 7.60 3.26
C LEU A 16 11.77 6.46 2.38
N ILE A 17 12.55 5.40 2.16
CA ILE A 17 12.08 4.22 1.43
C ILE A 17 10.92 3.54 2.18
N VAL A 18 11.05 3.40 3.50
CA VAL A 18 9.99 2.87 4.36
C VAL A 18 8.71 3.70 4.25
N LEU A 19 8.82 5.02 4.38
CA LEU A 19 7.69 5.94 4.26
C LEU A 19 7.04 5.84 2.88
N PHE A 20 7.85 5.76 1.82
CA PHE A 20 7.36 5.60 0.46
C PHE A 20 6.57 4.29 0.29
N VAL A 21 7.09 3.17 0.79
CA VAL A 21 6.39 1.87 0.75
C VAL A 21 5.11 1.92 1.57
N GLN A 22 5.13 2.56 2.74
CA GLN A 22 3.95 2.75 3.59
C GLN A 22 2.86 3.57 2.92
N ILE A 23 3.17 4.45 1.96
CA ILE A 23 2.14 5.23 1.25
C ILE A 23 1.72 4.51 -0.03
N VAL A 24 2.68 4.02 -0.82
CA VAL A 24 2.41 3.47 -2.15
C VAL A 24 1.65 2.16 -2.08
N VAL A 25 2.01 1.26 -1.16
CA VAL A 25 1.37 -0.06 -1.07
C VAL A 25 -0.12 0.04 -0.70
N PRO A 26 -0.53 0.70 0.40
CA PRO A 26 -1.96 0.88 0.69
C PRO A 26 -2.68 1.65 -0.41
N MET A 27 -2.09 2.73 -0.94
CA MET A 27 -2.71 3.48 -2.05
C MET A 27 -2.96 2.57 -3.25
N SER A 28 -2.00 1.71 -3.62
CA SER A 28 -2.20 0.75 -4.71
C SER A 28 -3.28 -0.29 -4.40
N LEU A 29 -3.34 -0.80 -3.16
CA LEU A 29 -4.34 -1.77 -2.70
C LEU A 29 -5.76 -1.18 -2.61
N LEU A 30 -5.91 0.13 -2.61
CA LEU A 30 -7.20 0.81 -2.63
C LEU A 30 -7.57 1.31 -4.03
N VAL A 31 -6.66 2.04 -4.68
CA VAL A 31 -6.90 2.76 -5.93
C VAL A 31 -7.09 1.81 -7.10
N LEU A 32 -6.27 0.76 -7.21
CA LEU A 32 -6.44 -0.23 -8.29
C LEU A 32 -7.80 -0.92 -8.24
N PRO A 33 -8.18 -1.63 -7.16
CA PRO A 33 -9.49 -2.29 -7.11
C PRO A 33 -10.65 -1.30 -7.23
N SER A 34 -10.54 -0.10 -6.65
CA SER A 34 -11.57 0.94 -6.81
C SER A 34 -11.73 1.40 -8.26
N SER A 35 -10.62 1.58 -8.99
CA SER A 35 -10.66 1.95 -10.41
C SER A 35 -11.25 0.85 -11.28
N ILE A 36 -10.94 -0.42 -10.98
CA ILE A 36 -11.49 -1.58 -11.67
C ILE A 36 -13.01 -1.65 -11.47
N ILE A 37 -13.48 -1.49 -10.22
CA ILE A 37 -14.92 -1.46 -9.91
C ILE A 37 -15.60 -0.30 -10.64
N PHE A 38 -15.00 0.90 -10.63
CA PHE A 38 -15.57 2.07 -11.28
C PHE A 38 -15.74 1.86 -12.80
N ILE A 39 -14.71 1.35 -13.46
CA ILE A 39 -14.75 1.06 -14.90
C ILE A 39 -15.76 -0.04 -15.20
N GLY A 40 -15.77 -1.12 -14.39
CA GLY A 40 -16.73 -2.23 -14.53
C GLY A 40 -18.19 -1.84 -14.28
N ALA A 41 -18.44 -0.85 -13.42
CA ALA A 41 -19.78 -0.30 -13.20
C ALA A 41 -20.23 0.61 -14.35
N THR A 42 -19.29 1.25 -15.04
CA THR A 42 -19.60 2.18 -16.14
C THR A 42 -19.84 1.46 -17.46
N ILE A 43 -19.19 0.32 -17.67
CA ILE A 43 -19.28 -0.44 -18.93
C ILE A 43 -19.95 -1.79 -18.65
N PRO A 44 -21.20 -2.01 -19.10
CA PRO A 44 -21.92 -3.25 -18.85
C PRO A 44 -21.21 -4.45 -19.48
N ASN A 45 -21.19 -5.58 -18.76
CA ASN A 45 -20.55 -6.84 -19.15
C ASN A 45 -19.02 -6.79 -19.38
N LEU A 46 -18.34 -5.71 -18.97
CA LEU A 46 -16.88 -5.64 -19.09
C LEU A 46 -16.17 -6.50 -18.04
N ILE A 47 -16.71 -6.56 -16.83
CA ILE A 47 -16.11 -7.26 -15.69
C ILE A 47 -17.13 -8.25 -15.12
N ALA A 48 -16.67 -9.47 -14.85
CA ALA A 48 -17.49 -10.50 -14.22
C ALA A 48 -17.83 -10.10 -12.78
N PHE A 49 -19.02 -10.49 -12.32
CA PHE A 49 -19.48 -10.24 -10.95
C PHE A 49 -18.47 -10.75 -9.90
N GLU A 50 -17.91 -11.94 -10.10
CA GLU A 50 -16.88 -12.53 -9.24
C GLU A 50 -15.65 -11.63 -9.09
N THR A 51 -15.19 -11.02 -10.19
CA THR A 51 -14.03 -10.11 -10.17
C THR A 51 -14.35 -8.83 -9.40
N SER A 52 -15.56 -8.30 -9.54
CA SER A 52 -16.01 -7.15 -8.74
C SER A 52 -16.11 -7.48 -7.25
N LEU A 53 -16.61 -8.66 -6.88
CA LEU A 53 -16.64 -9.13 -5.50
C LEU A 53 -15.25 -9.25 -4.88
N ILE A 54 -14.28 -9.79 -5.64
CA ILE A 54 -12.89 -9.89 -5.21
C ILE A 54 -12.30 -8.48 -4.98
N CYS A 55 -12.53 -7.54 -5.89
CA CYS A 55 -12.03 -6.17 -5.74
C CYS A 55 -12.61 -5.49 -4.49
N VAL A 56 -13.91 -5.69 -4.21
CA VAL A 56 -14.55 -5.17 -2.99
C VAL A 56 -13.93 -5.76 -1.73
N HIS A 57 -13.66 -7.07 -1.72
CA HIS A 57 -12.98 -7.72 -0.59
C HIS A 57 -11.56 -7.19 -0.38
N ILE A 58 -10.81 -6.94 -1.46
CA ILE A 58 -9.48 -6.34 -1.38
C ILE A 58 -9.57 -4.93 -0.77
N CYS A 59 -10.54 -4.11 -1.17
CA CYS A 59 -10.78 -2.80 -0.57
C CYS A 59 -11.11 -2.89 0.94
N PHE A 60 -11.86 -3.91 1.37
CA PHE A 60 -12.15 -4.11 2.79
C PHE A 60 -10.91 -4.54 3.59
N LEU A 61 -10.08 -5.41 3.01
CA LEU A 61 -8.84 -5.90 3.61
C LEU A 61 -7.70 -4.87 3.58
N HIS A 62 -7.82 -3.79 2.81
CA HIS A 62 -6.82 -2.72 2.70
C HIS A 62 -6.34 -2.20 4.06
N SER A 63 -7.25 -1.94 5.00
CA SER A 63 -6.91 -1.41 6.33
C SER A 63 -6.07 -2.40 7.15
N ILE A 64 -6.39 -3.69 7.05
CA ILE A 64 -5.64 -4.78 7.70
C ILE A 64 -4.24 -4.89 7.06
N GLY A 65 -4.16 -4.89 5.72
CA GLY A 65 -2.91 -4.96 5.00
C GLY A 65 -1.99 -3.78 5.32
N HIS A 66 -2.52 -2.56 5.38
CA HIS A 66 -1.79 -1.36 5.76
C HIS A 66 -1.19 -1.49 7.17
N ASN A 67 -2.00 -1.91 8.15
CA ASN A 67 -1.55 -2.07 9.52
C ASN A 67 -0.48 -3.16 9.67
N LEU A 68 -0.59 -4.25 8.89
CA LEU A 68 0.42 -5.32 8.87
C LEU A 68 1.76 -4.80 8.32
N ILE A 69 1.73 -3.99 7.26
CA ILE A 69 2.92 -3.36 6.67
C ILE A 69 3.57 -2.38 7.66
N LEU A 70 2.77 -1.59 8.37
CA LEU A 70 3.27 -0.70 9.42
C LEU A 70 4.00 -1.49 10.53
N LEU A 71 3.42 -2.60 11.00
CA LEU A 71 4.03 -3.48 12.00
C LEU A 71 5.33 -4.14 11.52
N LEU A 72 5.37 -4.60 10.26
CA LEU A 72 6.52 -5.31 9.71
C LEU A 72 7.72 -4.39 9.44
N ILE A 73 7.45 -3.16 8.99
CA ILE A 73 8.51 -2.26 8.55
C ILE A 73 9.05 -1.41 9.71
N ASN A 74 8.19 -1.06 10.67
CA ASN A 74 8.53 -0.09 11.69
C ASN A 74 8.98 -0.80 12.98
N SER A 75 10.28 -0.79 13.27
CA SER A 75 10.81 -1.48 14.47
C SER A 75 10.35 -0.85 15.79
N THR A 76 9.78 0.35 15.77
CA THR A 76 9.18 0.98 16.95
C THR A 76 7.88 0.31 17.36
N TYR A 77 7.19 -0.33 16.40
CA TYR A 77 5.95 -1.07 16.64
C TYR A 77 6.19 -2.57 16.93
N ARG A 78 7.45 -3.01 16.90
CA ARG A 78 7.87 -4.40 17.03
C ARG A 78 8.63 -4.61 18.34
#